data_AF-A0A2J0MCA2-F1
#
_entry.id   AF-A0A2J0MCA2-F1
#
_cell.length_a   1.000
_cell.length_b   1.000
_cell.length_c   1.000
_cell.angle_alpha   90.00
_cell.angle_beta   90.00
_cell.angle_gamma   90.00
#
_symmetry.space_group_name_H-M   'P 1'
#
loop_
_entity.id
_entity.type
_entity.pdbx_description
1 polymer ?
#
loop_
_entity_poly.entity_id
_entity_poly.type
_entity_poly.pdbx_seq_one_letter_code
_entity_poly.pdbx_strand_id
1 'polypeptide(L)'
;MTKIKYEVDPHNRLTRLGPGKFRTVLDGEFKLDDGNSLSYHVKKSDNIDVPQQIKFSGDWSLDKGHNLILTLDKWNNQVEGNKLVLKSELVTASGSELVFSVETRRGIYILKFSGVWQADKYNRLSFNVTKEQGSVDSLTLQGKWEINKQNEIVYVYPKNIITFRGYWDITEKNRLSYCLNKDLGSGFDFKASFQRAQTDSLRYGVSFGYGARKRAVTLFGRWRFDKNTGLSF
;
A
#
# COMPACT_ATOMS: atom_id res chain seq x y z
N MET A 1 -21.87 -3.89 28.59
CA MET A 1 -21.97 -2.78 27.62
C MET A 1 -22.45 -3.33 26.30
N THR A 2 -23.33 -2.61 25.59
CA THR A 2 -23.88 -3.04 24.29
C THR A 2 -22.82 -2.89 23.21
N LYS A 3 -22.55 -3.98 22.45
CA LYS A 3 -21.62 -3.92 21.32
C LYS A 3 -22.17 -2.99 20.24
N ILE A 4 -21.32 -2.10 19.75
CA ILE A 4 -21.64 -1.17 18.68
C ILE A 4 -21.06 -1.72 17.37
N LYS A 5 -21.91 -1.89 16.37
CA LYS A 5 -21.48 -2.29 15.03
C LYS A 5 -21.28 -1.04 14.18
N TYR A 6 -20.06 -0.86 13.69
CA TYR A 6 -19.71 0.16 12.71
C TYR A 6 -19.60 -0.45 11.31
N GLU A 7 -20.09 0.27 10.31
CA GLU A 7 -20.01 -0.09 8.89
C GLU A 7 -19.71 1.18 8.07
N VAL A 8 -19.03 1.03 6.93
CA VAL A 8 -18.86 2.11 5.95
C VAL A 8 -19.96 1.97 4.90
N ASP A 9 -20.70 3.05 4.65
CA ASP A 9 -21.74 3.05 3.61
C ASP A 9 -21.12 3.18 2.19
N PRO A 10 -21.93 3.04 1.11
CA PRO A 10 -21.42 3.16 -0.26
C PRO A 10 -20.79 4.53 -0.62
N HIS A 11 -20.92 5.54 0.24
CA HIS A 11 -20.42 6.90 0.09
C HIS A 11 -19.28 7.24 1.05
N ASN A 12 -18.60 6.21 1.60
CA ASN A 12 -17.48 6.33 2.52
C ASN A 12 -17.80 7.09 3.81
N ARG A 13 -19.04 7.00 4.30
CA ARG A 13 -19.45 7.56 5.60
C ARG A 13 -19.56 6.46 6.63
N LEU A 14 -19.19 6.79 7.87
CA LEU A 14 -19.35 5.87 8.98
C LEU A 14 -20.83 5.76 9.36
N THR A 15 -21.31 4.52 9.51
CA THR A 15 -22.64 4.23 10.02
C THR A 15 -22.56 3.41 11.29
N ARG A 16 -23.46 3.69 12.22
CA ARG A 16 -23.63 2.98 13.48
C ARG A 16 -24.94 2.21 13.44
N LEU A 17 -24.90 0.92 13.82
CA LEU A 17 -26.11 0.14 14.04
C LEU A 17 -26.61 0.33 15.48
N GLY A 18 -27.81 0.89 15.63
CA GLY A 18 -28.46 1.08 16.93
C GLY A 18 -29.36 -0.09 17.36
N PRO A 19 -30.03 0.04 18.52
CA PRO A 19 -31.10 -0.86 18.94
C PRO A 19 -32.16 -0.98 17.84
N GLY A 20 -32.64 -2.19 17.55
CA GLY A 20 -33.63 -2.41 16.48
C GLY A 20 -33.07 -2.44 15.05
N LYS A 21 -31.74 -2.52 14.88
CA LYS A 21 -31.07 -2.57 13.56
C LYS A 21 -31.23 -1.31 12.70
N PHE A 22 -31.62 -0.18 13.30
CA PHE A 22 -31.62 1.10 12.60
C PHE A 22 -30.18 1.59 12.37
N ARG A 23 -29.87 1.92 11.12
CA ARG A 23 -28.58 2.48 10.73
C ARG A 23 -28.63 4.00 10.86
N THR A 24 -27.72 4.56 11.64
CA THR A 24 -27.51 6.00 11.74
C THR A 24 -26.23 6.37 11.01
N VAL A 25 -26.29 7.29 10.05
CA VAL A 25 -25.11 7.85 9.40
C VAL A 25 -24.51 8.91 10.29
N LEU A 26 -23.22 8.80 10.60
CA LEU A 26 -22.48 9.80 11.35
C LEU A 26 -21.82 10.73 10.34
N ASP A 27 -22.05 12.03 10.50
CA ASP A 27 -21.44 13.02 9.64
C ASP A 27 -20.01 13.29 10.09
N GLY A 28 -19.02 13.14 9.21
CA GLY A 28 -17.61 13.21 9.58
C GLY A 28 -16.66 12.81 8.47
N GLU A 29 -15.41 12.58 8.85
CA GLU A 29 -14.33 12.18 7.93
C GLU A 29 -13.36 11.19 8.61
N PHE A 30 -12.80 10.28 7.82
CA PHE A 30 -11.74 9.39 8.30
C PHE A 30 -10.38 10.10 8.26
N LYS A 31 -9.56 9.86 9.28
CA LYS A 31 -8.18 10.36 9.39
C LYS A 31 -7.24 9.25 9.83
N LEU A 32 -6.02 9.31 9.33
CA LEU A 32 -4.88 8.60 9.89
C LEU A 32 -4.06 9.57 10.74
N ASP A 33 -3.58 9.10 11.87
CA ASP A 33 -2.49 9.77 12.60
C ASP A 33 -1.12 9.29 12.08
N ASP A 34 -0.05 9.80 12.70
CA ASP A 34 1.33 9.47 12.33
C ASP A 34 1.65 7.98 12.55
N GLY A 35 0.89 7.30 13.41
CA GLY A 35 0.96 5.87 13.69
C GLY A 35 0.12 5.00 12.76
N ASN A 36 -0.47 5.59 11.71
CA ASN A 36 -1.42 4.95 10.80
C ASN A 36 -2.67 4.38 11.49
N SER A 37 -3.04 4.92 12.65
CA SER A 37 -4.27 4.55 13.35
C SER A 37 -5.46 5.28 12.73
N LEU A 38 -6.52 4.54 12.43
CA LEU A 38 -7.72 5.11 11.84
C LEU A 38 -8.59 5.76 12.92
N SER A 39 -9.05 6.97 12.65
CA SER A 39 -10.11 7.60 13.43
C SER A 39 -11.17 8.22 12.52
N TYR A 40 -12.39 8.35 13.02
CA TYR A 40 -13.47 9.09 12.38
C TYR A 40 -13.80 10.32 13.21
N HIS A 41 -13.66 11.48 12.60
CA HIS A 41 -13.92 12.79 13.21
C HIS A 41 -15.33 13.22 12.88
N VAL A 42 -16.22 13.12 13.86
CA VAL A 42 -17.62 13.49 13.72
C VAL A 42 -17.72 15.02 13.68
N LYS A 43 -18.29 15.57 12.61
CA LYS A 43 -18.66 16.99 12.55
C LYS A 43 -19.70 17.21 13.64
N LYS A 44 -19.47 18.19 14.54
CA LYS A 44 -20.38 18.53 15.65
C LYS A 44 -21.83 18.38 15.20
N SER A 45 -22.50 17.35 15.71
CA SER A 45 -23.93 17.18 15.54
C SER A 45 -24.63 17.85 16.71
N ASP A 46 -25.88 18.26 16.50
CA ASP A 46 -26.72 18.86 17.54
C ASP A 46 -27.10 17.88 18.67
N ASN A 47 -26.59 16.63 18.64
CA ASN A 47 -26.88 15.58 19.63
C ASN A 47 -25.62 15.23 20.44
N ILE A 48 -25.72 15.46 21.76
CA ILE A 48 -24.63 15.45 22.75
C ILE A 48 -23.97 14.06 22.96
N ASP A 49 -24.60 12.96 22.52
CA ASP A 49 -24.23 11.59 22.93
C ASP A 49 -23.29 10.85 21.94
N VAL A 50 -22.71 11.53 20.95
CA VAL A 50 -21.72 10.91 20.05
C VAL A 50 -20.33 11.51 20.32
N PRO A 51 -19.31 10.67 20.59
CA PRO A 51 -17.93 11.15 20.69
C PRO A 51 -17.53 11.92 19.43
N GLN A 52 -16.86 13.06 19.60
CA GLN A 52 -16.35 13.84 18.47
C GLN A 52 -15.30 13.07 17.66
N GLN A 53 -14.65 12.08 18.26
CA GLN A 53 -13.69 11.20 17.61
C GLN A 53 -13.98 9.74 17.98
N ILE A 54 -14.06 8.88 16.96
CA ILE A 54 -14.18 7.43 17.11
C ILE A 54 -12.90 6.81 16.56
N LYS A 55 -12.09 6.20 17.44
CA LYS A 55 -10.86 5.51 17.03
C LYS A 55 -11.14 4.05 16.68
N PHE A 56 -10.38 3.51 15.74
CA PHE A 56 -10.42 2.10 15.34
C PHE A 56 -9.03 1.47 15.46
N SER A 57 -8.99 0.22 15.88
CA SER A 57 -7.79 -0.62 15.87
C SER A 57 -8.07 -1.82 14.97
N GLY A 58 -7.07 -2.25 14.22
CA GLY A 58 -7.20 -3.39 13.33
C GLY A 58 -6.00 -3.56 12.41
N ASP A 59 -6.17 -4.48 11.47
CA ASP A 59 -5.18 -4.79 10.44
C ASP A 59 -5.60 -4.24 9.09
N TRP A 60 -4.69 -3.52 8.45
CA TRP A 60 -4.86 -2.97 7.12
C TRP A 60 -4.59 -4.00 6.01
N SER A 61 -5.41 -3.97 4.97
CA SER A 61 -5.21 -4.74 3.75
C SER A 61 -5.81 -4.02 2.54
N LEU A 62 -5.47 -4.50 1.33
CA LEU A 62 -6.10 -4.08 0.09
C LEU A 62 -6.94 -5.22 -0.50
N ASP A 63 -8.09 -4.88 -1.08
CA ASP A 63 -8.80 -5.80 -1.97
C ASP A 63 -8.26 -5.74 -3.41
N LYS A 64 -8.93 -6.48 -4.31
CA LYS A 64 -8.57 -6.52 -5.74
C LYS A 64 -8.81 -5.20 -6.47
N GLY A 65 -9.65 -4.33 -5.93
CA GLY A 65 -9.99 -3.02 -6.48
C GLY A 65 -9.21 -1.88 -5.83
N HIS A 66 -8.21 -2.19 -5.00
CA HIS A 66 -7.41 -1.20 -4.26
C HIS A 66 -8.22 -0.40 -3.24
N ASN A 67 -9.33 -0.97 -2.77
CA ASN A 67 -10.05 -0.44 -1.62
C ASN A 67 -9.28 -0.79 -0.34
N LEU A 68 -9.17 0.20 0.56
CA LEU A 68 -8.59 0.01 1.88
C LEU A 68 -9.57 -0.76 2.76
N ILE A 69 -9.09 -1.85 3.37
CA ILE A 69 -9.86 -2.66 4.31
C ILE A 69 -9.15 -2.62 5.66
N LEU A 70 -9.83 -2.11 6.68
CA LEU A 70 -9.44 -2.29 8.08
C LEU A 70 -10.26 -3.41 8.70
N THR A 71 -9.61 -4.51 9.08
CA THR A 71 -10.25 -5.60 9.84
C THR A 71 -10.09 -5.29 11.33
N LEU A 72 -11.20 -5.01 12.01
CA LEU A 72 -11.21 -4.49 13.38
C LEU A 72 -10.77 -5.53 14.40
N ASP A 73 -9.94 -5.10 15.34
CA ASP A 73 -9.62 -5.86 16.56
C ASP A 73 -10.78 -5.82 17.55
N LYS A 74 -10.69 -6.66 18.58
CA LYS A 74 -11.55 -6.54 19.76
C LYS A 74 -11.14 -5.33 20.60
N TRP A 75 -11.72 -4.17 20.30
CA TRP A 75 -11.46 -2.95 21.08
C TRP A 75 -12.74 -2.28 21.60
N ASN A 76 -12.81 -2.06 22.91
CA ASN A 76 -13.96 -1.43 23.59
C ASN A 76 -15.28 -2.17 23.24
N ASN A 77 -16.26 -1.45 22.70
CA ASN A 77 -17.56 -1.99 22.30
C ASN A 77 -17.59 -2.47 20.83
N GLN A 78 -16.46 -2.49 20.13
CA GLN A 78 -16.39 -2.91 18.73
C GLN A 78 -16.51 -4.44 18.59
N VAL A 79 -16.92 -4.89 17.41
CA VAL A 79 -17.03 -6.31 17.07
C VAL A 79 -15.78 -6.69 16.28
N GLU A 80 -14.96 -7.55 16.89
CA GLU A 80 -13.78 -8.15 16.28
C GLU A 80 -14.09 -8.82 14.94
N GLY A 81 -13.18 -8.69 13.97
CA GLY A 81 -13.30 -9.27 12.64
C GLY A 81 -14.23 -8.49 11.68
N ASN A 82 -14.95 -7.47 12.16
CA ASN A 82 -15.68 -6.59 11.27
C ASN A 82 -14.73 -5.84 10.33
N LYS A 83 -15.20 -5.58 9.12
CA LYS A 83 -14.40 -4.88 8.10
C LYS A 83 -14.96 -3.49 7.83
N LEU A 84 -14.13 -2.48 7.94
CA LEU A 84 -14.39 -1.16 7.38
C LEU A 84 -13.75 -1.11 5.99
N VAL A 85 -14.58 -1.06 4.95
CA VAL A 85 -14.14 -1.02 3.56
C VAL A 85 -14.29 0.40 3.05
N LEU A 86 -13.17 1.09 2.82
CA LEU A 86 -13.12 2.42 2.25
C LEU A 86 -12.87 2.31 0.76
N LYS A 87 -13.81 2.79 -0.05
CA LYS A 87 -13.60 2.89 -1.50
C LYS A 87 -12.59 3.99 -1.76
N SER A 88 -11.42 3.61 -2.25
CA SER A 88 -10.27 4.49 -2.36
C SER A 88 -9.59 4.37 -3.71
N GLU A 89 -8.87 5.41 -4.08
CA GLU A 89 -8.03 5.45 -5.26
C GLU A 89 -6.58 5.75 -4.85
N LEU A 90 -5.65 4.89 -5.28
CA LEU A 90 -4.22 5.10 -5.05
C LEU A 90 -3.73 6.31 -5.89
N VAL A 91 -3.31 7.37 -5.21
CA VAL A 91 -2.93 8.65 -5.86
C VAL A 91 -1.44 8.69 -6.15
N THR A 92 -0.62 8.35 -5.15
CA THR A 92 0.84 8.40 -5.29
C THR A 92 1.52 7.42 -4.33
N ALA A 93 2.76 7.07 -4.68
CA ALA A 93 3.67 6.29 -3.88
C ALA A 93 5.03 6.98 -3.87
N SER A 94 5.60 7.19 -2.68
CA SER A 94 6.95 7.72 -2.50
C SER A 94 7.79 6.73 -1.69
N GLY A 95 9.06 7.06 -1.45
CA GLY A 95 9.96 6.17 -0.72
C GLY A 95 9.50 5.78 0.68
N SER A 96 8.59 6.50 1.34
CA SER A 96 8.11 6.16 2.68
C SER A 96 6.62 6.31 2.86
N GLU A 97 5.90 6.56 1.77
CA GLU A 97 4.50 6.97 1.84
C GLU A 97 3.67 6.31 0.75
N LEU A 98 2.44 5.96 1.12
CA LEU A 98 1.42 5.46 0.21
C LEU A 98 0.14 6.27 0.42
N VAL A 99 -0.32 6.94 -0.64
CA VAL A 99 -1.37 7.96 -0.54
C VAL A 99 -2.61 7.53 -1.30
N PHE A 100 -3.74 7.53 -0.61
CA PHE A 100 -5.05 7.24 -1.18
C PHE A 100 -5.96 8.46 -1.12
N SER A 101 -6.78 8.65 -2.14
CA SER A 101 -7.94 9.53 -2.07
C SER A 101 -9.18 8.71 -1.75
N VAL A 102 -10.08 9.31 -0.98
CA VAL A 102 -11.37 8.74 -0.61
C VAL A 102 -12.45 9.75 -0.94
N GLU A 103 -13.31 9.39 -1.88
CA GLU A 103 -14.42 10.24 -2.31
C GLU A 103 -15.66 9.98 -1.45
N THR A 104 -16.30 11.06 -1.01
CA THR A 104 -17.58 11.04 -0.30
C THR A 104 -18.60 11.91 -1.03
N ARG A 105 -19.87 11.85 -0.62
CA ARG A 105 -20.90 12.79 -1.12
C ARG A 105 -20.57 14.28 -0.89
N ARG A 106 -19.64 14.58 0.02
CA ARG A 106 -19.34 15.95 0.45
C ARG A 106 -17.99 16.46 -0.04
N GLY A 107 -17.23 15.62 -0.75
CA GLY A 107 -15.90 15.95 -1.22
C GLY A 107 -14.94 14.79 -1.12
N ILE A 108 -13.67 15.07 -1.45
CA ILE A 108 -12.58 14.11 -1.46
C ILE A 108 -11.63 14.45 -0.31
N TYR A 109 -11.16 13.45 0.42
CA TYR A 109 -10.06 13.61 1.37
C TYR A 109 -8.96 12.59 1.12
N ILE A 110 -7.80 12.81 1.73
CA ILE A 110 -6.59 12.01 1.54
C ILE A 110 -6.28 11.20 2.79
N LEU A 111 -5.97 9.92 2.61
CA LEU A 111 -5.39 9.05 3.62
C LEU A 111 -3.95 8.75 3.23
N LYS A 112 -3.01 9.17 4.08
CA LYS A 112 -1.58 9.04 3.85
C LYS A 112 -1.00 8.01 4.82
N PHE A 113 -0.52 6.90 4.28
CA PHE A 113 0.14 5.87 5.06
C PHE A 113 1.64 6.10 5.10
N SER A 114 2.24 5.94 6.27
CA SER A 114 3.70 5.91 6.47
C SER A 114 4.20 4.48 6.57
N GLY A 115 5.37 4.18 6.01
CA GLY A 115 5.86 2.81 5.95
C GLY A 115 7.08 2.61 5.06
N VAL A 116 7.37 1.36 4.74
CA VAL A 116 8.49 0.97 3.87
C VAL A 116 8.03 0.06 2.76
N TRP A 117 8.56 0.27 1.56
CA TRP A 117 8.36 -0.62 0.44
C TRP A 117 9.24 -1.84 0.56
N GLN A 118 8.67 -2.98 0.17
CA GLN A 118 9.36 -4.26 0.02
C GLN A 118 8.74 -5.05 -1.14
N ALA A 119 9.54 -5.94 -1.73
CA ALA A 119 9.02 -6.98 -2.61
C ALA A 119 8.67 -8.21 -1.77
N ASP A 120 7.47 -8.76 -1.94
CA ASP A 120 7.11 -10.00 -1.25
C ASP A 120 7.82 -11.22 -1.86
N LYS A 121 7.60 -12.41 -1.29
CA LYS A 121 8.18 -13.68 -1.79
C LYS A 121 7.82 -14.02 -3.25
N TYR A 122 6.84 -13.33 -3.82
CA TYR A 122 6.38 -13.48 -5.19
C TYR A 122 6.73 -12.28 -6.08
N ASN A 123 7.62 -11.40 -5.62
CA ASN A 123 8.01 -10.16 -6.29
C ASN A 123 6.82 -9.20 -6.56
N ARG A 124 5.77 -9.24 -5.71
CA ARG A 124 4.71 -8.22 -5.71
C ARG A 124 5.20 -7.00 -4.93
N LEU A 125 4.76 -5.82 -5.35
CA LEU A 125 5.08 -4.56 -4.67
C LEU A 125 4.19 -4.45 -3.43
N SER A 126 4.82 -4.45 -2.25
CA SER A 126 4.14 -4.40 -0.97
C SER A 126 4.62 -3.22 -0.15
N PHE A 127 3.68 -2.52 0.47
CA PHE A 127 3.98 -1.44 1.41
C PHE A 127 3.69 -1.92 2.83
N ASN A 128 4.74 -2.01 3.63
CA ASN A 128 4.67 -2.39 5.03
C ASN A 128 4.36 -1.15 5.85
N VAL A 129 3.16 -1.09 6.41
CA VAL A 129 2.65 0.04 7.17
C VAL A 129 3.33 0.05 8.55
N THR A 130 3.93 1.18 8.92
CA THR A 130 4.50 1.37 10.26
C THR A 130 3.36 1.58 11.25
N LYS A 131 3.29 0.79 12.32
CA LYS A 131 2.31 0.97 13.39
C LYS A 131 3.03 1.32 14.68
N GLU A 132 2.38 2.09 15.56
CA GLU A 132 2.90 2.32 16.91
C GLU A 132 2.95 1.03 17.73
N GLN A 133 1.98 0.14 17.53
CA GLN A 133 1.83 -1.13 18.24
C GLN A 133 1.27 -2.21 17.32
N GLY A 134 1.60 -3.47 17.61
CA GLY A 134 1.09 -4.65 16.90
C GLY A 134 1.99 -5.13 15.76
N SER A 135 1.48 -6.07 14.97
CA SER A 135 2.16 -6.60 13.79
C SER A 135 2.14 -5.60 12.63
N VAL A 136 3.18 -5.63 11.82
CA VAL A 136 3.27 -4.86 10.58
C VAL A 136 2.18 -5.31 9.60
N ASP A 137 1.38 -4.36 9.11
CA ASP A 137 0.40 -4.61 8.05
C ASP A 137 1.07 -4.49 6.68
N SER A 138 0.64 -5.29 5.71
CA SER A 138 1.21 -5.26 4.36
C SER A 138 0.16 -4.96 3.30
N LEU A 139 0.22 -3.76 2.73
CA LEU A 139 -0.61 -3.32 1.62
C LEU A 139 0.02 -3.78 0.30
N THR A 140 -0.35 -4.98 -0.16
CA THR A 140 0.21 -5.59 -1.37
C THR A 140 -0.57 -5.19 -2.63
N LEU A 141 0.11 -4.53 -3.56
CA LEU A 141 -0.46 -4.13 -4.84
C LEU A 141 -0.68 -5.35 -5.76
N GLN A 142 -1.91 -5.56 -6.21
CA GLN A 142 -2.29 -6.73 -7.02
C GLN A 142 -2.23 -6.51 -8.54
N GLY A 143 -1.93 -5.29 -8.99
CA GLY A 143 -1.83 -4.94 -10.40
C GLY A 143 -0.53 -5.41 -11.05
N LYS A 144 -0.34 -5.01 -12.30
CA LYS A 144 0.87 -5.32 -13.06
C LYS A 144 1.90 -4.22 -12.82
N TRP A 145 3.17 -4.58 -12.74
CA TRP A 145 4.24 -3.60 -12.84
C TRP A 145 5.24 -4.02 -13.93
N GLU A 146 5.92 -3.03 -14.48
CA GLU A 146 6.97 -3.17 -15.48
C GLU A 146 8.07 -2.14 -15.23
N ILE A 147 9.13 -2.20 -16.04
CA ILE A 147 10.23 -1.23 -15.99
C ILE A 147 10.20 -0.43 -17.28
N ASN A 148 10.12 0.89 -17.15
CA ASN A 148 10.09 1.78 -18.30
C ASN A 148 11.50 2.02 -18.88
N LYS A 149 11.60 2.86 -19.91
CA LYS A 149 12.88 3.18 -20.57
C LYS A 149 13.84 3.99 -19.70
N GLN A 150 13.34 4.62 -18.64
CA GLN A 150 14.11 5.36 -17.64
C GLN A 150 14.58 4.45 -16.51
N ASN A 151 14.38 3.13 -16.63
CA ASN A 151 14.63 2.14 -15.59
C ASN A 151 13.82 2.40 -14.30
N GLU A 152 12.62 2.98 -14.40
CA GLU A 152 11.71 3.17 -13.26
C GLU A 152 10.68 2.05 -13.19
N ILE A 153 10.23 1.70 -11.99
CA ILE A 153 9.13 0.75 -11.83
C ILE A 153 7.81 1.49 -12.08
N VAL A 154 7.05 1.03 -13.07
CA VAL A 154 5.74 1.55 -13.42
C VAL A 154 4.69 0.53 -13.05
N TYR A 155 3.82 0.90 -12.12
CA TYR A 155 2.69 0.09 -11.69
C TYR A 155 1.40 0.55 -12.37
N VAL A 156 0.69 -0.40 -12.98
CA VAL A 156 -0.54 -0.15 -13.73
C VAL A 156 -1.68 -0.95 -13.10
N TYR A 157 -2.75 -0.23 -12.76
CA TYR A 157 -4.05 -0.78 -12.36
C TYR A 157 -5.15 0.00 -13.09
N PRO A 158 -6.39 -0.52 -13.22
CA PRO A 158 -7.28 -0.25 -14.36
C PRO A 158 -7.43 1.18 -14.89
N LYS A 159 -7.31 2.22 -14.06
CA LYS A 159 -7.44 3.61 -14.47
C LYS A 159 -6.24 4.50 -14.11
N ASN A 160 -5.17 3.94 -13.56
CA ASN A 160 -4.10 4.71 -12.94
C ASN A 160 -2.74 4.07 -13.16
N ILE A 161 -1.74 4.95 -13.22
CA ILE A 161 -0.34 4.60 -13.40
C ILE A 161 0.44 5.27 -12.28
N ILE A 162 1.17 4.46 -11.50
CA ILE A 162 2.04 4.93 -10.43
C ILE A 162 3.47 4.63 -10.83
N THR A 163 4.29 5.69 -10.95
CA THR A 163 5.72 5.55 -11.22
C THR A 163 6.49 5.69 -9.93
N PHE A 164 7.20 4.63 -9.57
CA PHE A 164 8.15 4.63 -8.46
C PHE A 164 9.47 5.20 -8.95
N ARG A 165 9.85 6.35 -8.41
CA ARG A 165 11.12 7.01 -8.74
C ARG A 165 12.19 6.61 -7.74
N GLY A 166 13.18 5.90 -8.22
CA GLY A 166 14.30 5.37 -7.45
C GLY A 166 15.44 4.98 -8.37
N TYR A 167 16.37 4.18 -7.85
CA TYR A 167 17.51 3.69 -8.62
C TYR A 167 17.73 2.20 -8.38
N TRP A 168 18.29 1.53 -9.39
CA TRP A 168 18.71 0.14 -9.27
C TRP A 168 20.05 0.06 -8.56
N ASP A 169 20.15 -0.87 -7.63
CA ASP A 169 21.36 -1.22 -6.91
C ASP A 169 21.60 -2.73 -7.01
N ILE A 170 22.86 -3.11 -7.16
CA ILE A 170 23.32 -4.50 -7.34
C ILE A 170 24.43 -4.74 -6.32
N THR A 171 24.09 -4.65 -5.03
CA THR A 171 25.05 -4.79 -3.92
C THR A 171 25.36 -6.24 -3.58
N GLU A 172 24.42 -7.15 -3.81
CA GLU A 172 24.52 -8.56 -3.38
C GLU A 172 24.48 -9.53 -4.56
N LYS A 173 25.25 -10.63 -4.45
CA LYS A 173 25.27 -11.69 -5.47
C LYS A 173 23.85 -12.21 -5.71
N ASN A 174 23.41 -12.15 -6.97
CA ASN A 174 22.08 -12.62 -7.43
C ASN A 174 20.87 -11.86 -6.86
N ARG A 175 21.05 -10.63 -6.37
CA ARG A 175 19.91 -9.75 -6.00
C ARG A 175 19.95 -8.49 -6.85
N LEU A 176 18.77 -8.09 -7.29
CA LEU A 176 18.55 -6.83 -7.97
C LEU A 176 17.61 -6.01 -7.09
N SER A 177 18.13 -4.93 -6.53
CA SER A 177 17.41 -4.08 -5.57
C SER A 177 17.00 -2.78 -6.25
N TYR A 178 15.76 -2.34 -6.06
CA TYR A 178 15.31 -1.02 -6.47
C TYR A 178 15.13 -0.14 -5.24
N CYS A 179 16.02 0.81 -5.02
CA CYS A 179 16.01 1.68 -3.86
C CYS A 179 15.12 2.91 -4.10
N LEU A 180 14.16 3.14 -3.20
CA LEU A 180 13.31 4.34 -3.19
C LEU A 180 13.73 5.34 -2.11
N ASN A 181 14.12 4.83 -0.94
CA ASN A 181 14.69 5.62 0.14
C ASN A 181 15.70 4.76 0.90
N LYS A 182 16.99 5.09 0.76
CA LYS A 182 18.10 4.34 1.35
C LYS A 182 18.11 4.43 2.87
N ASP A 183 17.83 5.61 3.43
CA ASP A 183 17.90 5.87 4.87
C ASP A 183 16.86 5.05 5.64
N LEU A 184 15.72 4.78 5.01
CA LEU A 184 14.64 3.97 5.57
C LEU A 184 14.68 2.50 5.15
N GLY A 185 15.66 2.09 4.34
CA GLY A 185 15.71 0.74 3.76
C GLY A 185 14.48 0.40 2.91
N SER A 186 13.87 1.41 2.30
CA SER A 186 12.63 1.25 1.54
C SER A 186 12.94 1.05 0.06
N GLY A 187 12.48 -0.07 -0.48
CA GLY A 187 12.80 -0.48 -1.84
C GLY A 187 12.26 -1.86 -2.19
N PHE A 188 12.72 -2.42 -3.28
CA PHE A 188 12.26 -3.73 -3.75
C PHE A 188 13.43 -4.65 -4.03
N ASP A 189 13.58 -5.68 -3.22
CA ASP A 189 14.61 -6.70 -3.44
C ASP A 189 14.03 -7.84 -4.27
N PHE A 190 14.37 -7.88 -5.55
CA PHE A 190 13.88 -8.91 -6.45
C PHE A 190 14.83 -10.10 -6.52
N LYS A 191 14.26 -11.30 -6.44
CA LYS A 191 14.95 -12.52 -6.86
C LYS A 191 15.02 -12.53 -8.39
N ALA A 192 16.21 -12.30 -8.91
CA ALA A 192 16.46 -12.17 -10.34
C ALA A 192 17.57 -13.14 -10.79
N SER A 193 17.40 -13.70 -11.99
CA SER A 193 18.47 -14.46 -12.66
C SER A 193 18.99 -13.64 -13.84
N PHE A 194 20.29 -13.39 -13.89
CA PHE A 194 20.90 -12.79 -15.07
C PHE A 194 20.64 -13.66 -16.32
N GLN A 195 20.22 -13.04 -17.42
CA GLN A 195 19.93 -13.73 -18.67
C GLN A 195 20.99 -13.46 -19.73
N ARG A 196 21.22 -12.18 -20.06
CA ARG A 196 22.21 -11.77 -21.06
C ARG A 196 22.64 -10.33 -20.88
N ALA A 197 23.84 -10.04 -21.34
CA ALA A 197 24.38 -8.70 -21.52
C ALA A 197 24.33 -8.31 -22.99
N GLN A 198 24.06 -7.05 -23.28
CA GLN A 198 24.20 -6.42 -24.58
C GLN A 198 24.97 -5.10 -24.40
N THR A 199 25.39 -4.48 -25.51
CA THR A 199 26.22 -3.27 -25.51
C THR A 199 25.65 -2.13 -24.66
N ASP A 200 24.31 -2.02 -24.58
CA ASP A 200 23.58 -0.93 -23.94
C ASP A 200 22.57 -1.40 -22.88
N SER A 201 22.58 -2.69 -22.53
CA SER A 201 21.53 -3.24 -21.68
C SER A 201 21.92 -4.53 -20.97
N LEU A 202 21.39 -4.70 -19.75
CA LEU A 202 21.39 -5.96 -19.03
C LEU A 202 19.98 -6.50 -18.98
N ARG A 203 19.84 -7.80 -19.27
CA ARG A 203 18.56 -8.48 -19.18
C ARG A 203 18.58 -9.45 -18.01
N TYR A 204 17.62 -9.29 -17.12
CA TYR A 204 17.37 -10.15 -15.97
C TYR A 204 16.01 -10.82 -16.09
N GLY A 205 15.92 -12.07 -15.69
CA GLY A 205 14.65 -12.77 -15.53
C GLY A 205 14.13 -12.58 -14.11
N VAL A 206 12.93 -12.04 -13.97
CA VAL A 206 12.22 -11.90 -12.69
C VAL A 206 10.91 -12.71 -12.78
N SER A 207 10.62 -13.48 -11.74
CA SER A 207 9.39 -14.29 -11.63
C SER A 207 8.32 -13.48 -10.89
N PHE A 208 7.05 -13.51 -11.31
CA PHE A 208 5.98 -12.65 -10.76
C PHE A 208 4.77 -13.45 -10.26
N GLY A 209 4.59 -13.73 -8.97
CA GLY A 209 3.37 -14.45 -8.52
C GLY A 209 3.46 -15.98 -8.55
N TYR A 210 2.41 -16.62 -8.04
CA TYR A 210 2.25 -18.08 -8.00
C TYR A 210 1.97 -18.61 -9.42
N GLY A 211 2.88 -19.43 -9.97
CA GLY A 211 2.72 -20.06 -11.29
C GLY A 211 3.18 -19.23 -12.51
N ALA A 212 3.95 -18.17 -12.32
CA ALA A 212 4.18 -17.20 -13.38
C ALA A 212 5.34 -17.47 -14.32
N ARG A 213 5.09 -17.17 -15.60
CA ARG A 213 6.10 -17.01 -16.64
C ARG A 213 7.17 -16.02 -16.17
N LYS A 214 8.44 -16.41 -16.27
CA LYS A 214 9.58 -15.50 -16.14
C LYS A 214 9.38 -14.33 -17.10
N ARG A 215 9.36 -13.10 -16.58
CA ARG A 215 9.42 -11.90 -17.42
C ARG A 215 10.85 -11.38 -17.42
N ALA A 216 11.24 -10.81 -18.54
CA ALA A 216 12.52 -10.15 -18.64
C ALA A 216 12.37 -8.69 -18.21
N VAL A 217 13.22 -8.29 -17.28
CA VAL A 217 13.55 -6.91 -16.94
C VAL A 217 14.79 -6.54 -17.74
N THR A 218 14.74 -5.41 -18.43
CA THR A 218 15.91 -4.86 -19.13
C THR A 218 16.31 -3.58 -18.44
N LEU A 219 17.55 -3.51 -17.97
CA LEU A 219 18.17 -2.31 -17.42
C LEU A 219 19.00 -1.67 -18.52
N PHE A 220 18.62 -0.48 -18.97
CA PHE A 220 19.32 0.27 -20.01
C PHE A 220 20.47 1.09 -19.42
N GLY A 221 21.61 1.13 -20.10
CA GLY A 221 22.78 1.87 -19.63
C GLY A 221 24.07 1.48 -20.36
N ARG A 222 25.16 2.19 -20.08
CA ARG A 222 26.50 1.77 -20.54
C ARG A 222 27.10 0.84 -19.50
N TRP A 223 27.31 -0.42 -19.87
CA TRP A 223 27.80 -1.46 -18.96
C TRP A 223 29.23 -1.83 -19.30
N ARG A 224 30.12 -1.84 -18.30
CA ARG A 224 31.49 -2.33 -18.42
C ARG A 224 31.58 -3.73 -17.80
N PHE A 225 32.00 -4.69 -18.61
CA PHE A 225 32.23 -6.06 -18.17
C PHE A 225 33.73 -6.32 -18.14
N ASP A 226 34.23 -6.78 -17.01
CA ASP A 226 35.58 -7.29 -16.88
C ASP A 226 35.50 -8.78 -16.54
N LYS A 227 36.31 -9.59 -17.22
CA LYS A 227 36.34 -11.06 -17.06
C LYS A 227 36.75 -11.49 -15.65
N ASN A 228 37.46 -10.63 -14.90
CA ASN A 228 38.01 -10.92 -13.58
C ASN A 228 37.12 -10.42 -12.43
N THR A 229 36.35 -9.35 -12.63
CA THR A 229 35.49 -8.75 -11.58
C THR A 229 33.99 -8.93 -11.82
N GLY A 230 33.56 -9.38 -13.00
CA GLY A 230 32.15 -9.50 -13.35
C GLY A 230 31.54 -8.16 -13.77
N LEU A 231 30.26 -7.94 -13.44
CA LEU A 231 29.59 -6.66 -13.69
C LEU A 231 30.17 -5.61 -12.72
N SER A 232 30.77 -4.54 -13.25
CA SER A 232 31.23 -3.40 -12.46
C SER A 232 30.49 -2.13 -12.88
N PHE A 233 30.12 -1.29 -11.92
CA PHE A 233 29.43 -0.01 -12.11
C PHE A 233 30.37 1.17 -11.86
#